data_AF-A0A7C3HHD3-F1
#
_entry.id   AF-A0A7C3HHD3-F1
#
_cell.length_a   1.000
_cell.length_b   1.000
_cell.length_c   1.000
_cell.angle_alpha   90.00
_cell.angle_beta   90.00
_cell.angle_gamma   90.00
#
_symmetry.space_group_name_H-M   'P 1'
#
loop_
_entity.id
_entity.type
_entity.pdbx_description
1 polymer ?
#
loop_
_entity_poly.entity_id
_entity_poly.type
_entity_poly.pdbx_seq_one_letter_code
_entity_poly.pdbx_strand_id
1 'polypeptide(L)'
;PDKQTNDDTAPITPLKTTETNPETDGDPGQAFLAWLHDGLKQNRFETNSTNARIHCVREGLLLVSPGIFKDFDRENWQRVQKRFQKLKVHRKTAQGTNIHAYQVVGKRSKSRINGILIEEPEQLFEGVLLPEPNPHLALGQTGTSKMD
;
A
#
# COMPACT_ATOMS: atom_id res chain seq x y z
N PRO A 1 16.38 23.17 -54.66
CA PRO A 1 15.34 23.47 -53.66
C PRO A 1 14.48 22.24 -53.42
N ASP A 2 14.97 21.35 -52.56
CA ASP A 2 14.15 20.29 -51.96
C ASP A 2 14.49 20.30 -50.48
N LYS A 3 13.51 20.73 -49.69
CA LYS A 3 13.60 20.97 -48.27
C LYS A 3 12.74 19.93 -47.56
N GLN A 4 13.20 19.55 -46.37
CA GLN A 4 12.42 19.02 -45.25
C GLN A 4 12.49 17.50 -45.01
N THR A 5 13.60 17.11 -44.39
CA THR A 5 13.67 16.52 -43.04
C THR A 5 12.41 15.80 -42.53
N ASN A 6 12.47 14.48 -42.51
CA ASN A 6 11.60 13.58 -41.77
C ASN A 6 12.22 13.30 -40.39
N ASP A 7 11.87 14.14 -39.43
CA ASP A 7 11.99 13.88 -37.99
C ASP A 7 10.63 13.34 -37.54
N ASP A 8 10.50 12.02 -37.42
CA ASP A 8 9.33 11.39 -36.81
C ASP A 8 9.67 11.04 -35.36
N THR A 9 9.89 12.08 -34.55
CA THR A 9 9.83 11.97 -33.09
C THR A 9 8.36 11.88 -32.70
N ALA A 10 7.83 10.66 -32.62
CA ALA A 10 6.50 10.42 -32.06
C ALA A 10 6.45 10.95 -30.61
N PRO A 11 5.42 11.74 -30.23
CA PRO A 11 5.24 12.15 -28.85
C PRO A 11 4.80 10.93 -28.03
N ILE A 12 5.68 10.46 -27.15
CA ILE A 12 5.36 9.54 -26.06
C ILE A 12 4.33 10.20 -25.15
N THR A 13 3.08 9.95 -25.47
CA THR A 13 1.92 10.23 -24.62
C THR A 13 2.00 9.28 -23.41
N PRO A 14 1.79 9.74 -22.16
CA PRO A 14 1.86 8.85 -21.02
C PRO A 14 0.77 7.78 -21.12
N LEU A 15 1.19 6.52 -21.04
CA LEU A 15 0.33 5.34 -20.95
C LEU A 15 -0.62 5.49 -19.76
N LYS A 16 -1.85 5.92 -20.05
CA LYS A 16 -3.00 5.70 -19.18
C LYS A 16 -3.43 4.25 -19.37
N THR A 17 -2.71 3.32 -18.75
CA THR A 17 -3.18 1.93 -18.64
C THR A 17 -4.19 1.86 -17.50
N THR A 18 -5.37 2.43 -17.74
CA THR A 18 -6.57 2.15 -16.97
C THR A 18 -7.22 0.89 -17.55
N GLU A 19 -6.79 -0.27 -17.08
CA GLU A 19 -7.64 -1.47 -17.07
C GLU A 19 -8.06 -1.73 -15.61
N THR A 20 -8.70 -0.73 -15.02
CA THR A 20 -9.58 -0.96 -13.87
C THR A 20 -10.81 -1.68 -14.39
N ASN A 21 -10.92 -2.96 -14.08
CA ASN A 21 -12.13 -3.76 -14.26
C ASN A 21 -13.35 -2.97 -13.71
N PRO A 22 -14.35 -2.60 -14.52
CA PRO A 22 -15.46 -1.74 -14.07
C PRO A 22 -16.62 -2.50 -13.42
N GLU A 23 -16.45 -3.77 -13.06
CA GLU A 23 -17.52 -4.65 -12.52
C GLU A 23 -17.71 -4.53 -10.99
N THR A 24 -17.54 -3.36 -10.40
CA THR A 24 -18.12 -3.10 -9.07
C THR A 24 -18.90 -1.81 -9.10
N ASP A 25 -20.21 -1.93 -9.30
CA ASP A 25 -21.24 -0.98 -8.89
C ASP A 25 -21.35 -0.93 -7.34
N GLY A 26 -20.19 -1.08 -6.67
CA GLY A 26 -20.02 -1.67 -5.35
C GLY A 26 -19.13 -0.83 -4.43
N ASP A 27 -19.03 -1.28 -3.19
CA ASP A 27 -18.31 -0.56 -2.15
C ASP A 27 -16.84 -0.29 -2.53
N PRO A 28 -16.34 0.96 -2.51
CA PRO A 28 -14.96 1.25 -2.92
C PRO A 28 -13.91 0.63 -1.98
N GLY A 29 -14.27 0.26 -0.76
CA GLY A 29 -13.40 -0.51 0.13
C GLY A 29 -13.24 -1.95 -0.35
N GLN A 30 -14.33 -2.57 -0.79
CA GLN A 30 -14.32 -3.91 -1.38
C GLN A 30 -13.57 -3.94 -2.71
N ALA A 31 -13.78 -2.92 -3.55
CA ALA A 31 -13.06 -2.78 -4.82
C ALA A 31 -11.54 -2.65 -4.60
N PHE A 32 -11.13 -1.85 -3.59
CA PHE A 32 -9.72 -1.76 -3.20
C PHE A 32 -9.17 -3.08 -2.69
N LEU A 33 -9.93 -3.82 -1.87
CA LEU A 33 -9.51 -5.12 -1.35
C LEU A 33 -9.28 -6.13 -2.49
N ALA A 34 -10.18 -6.18 -3.47
CA ALA A 34 -10.03 -7.02 -4.66
C ALA A 34 -8.80 -6.62 -5.50
N TRP A 35 -8.63 -5.32 -5.76
CA TRP A 35 -7.46 -4.81 -6.48
C TRP A 35 -6.13 -5.15 -5.78
N LEU A 36 -6.11 -5.05 -4.45
CA LEU A 36 -4.95 -5.39 -3.63
C LEU A 36 -4.66 -6.90 -3.71
N HIS A 37 -5.68 -7.75 -3.60
CA HIS A 37 -5.53 -9.20 -3.72
C HIS A 37 -4.97 -9.60 -5.08
N ASP A 38 -5.58 -9.12 -6.16
CA ASP A 38 -5.13 -9.40 -7.53
C ASP A 38 -3.71 -8.90 -7.77
N GLY A 39 -3.36 -7.72 -7.25
CA GLY A 39 -2.04 -7.15 -7.41
C GLY A 39 -0.95 -7.89 -6.65
N LEU A 40 -1.27 -8.39 -5.46
CA LEU A 40 -0.37 -9.25 -4.70
C LEU A 40 -0.18 -10.60 -5.42
N LYS A 41 -1.26 -11.22 -5.88
CA LYS A 41 -1.22 -12.51 -6.58
C LYS A 41 -0.43 -12.46 -7.89
N GLN A 42 -0.50 -11.33 -8.59
CA GLN A 42 0.24 -11.09 -9.83
C GLN A 42 1.62 -10.44 -9.62
N ASN A 43 2.04 -10.25 -8.36
CA ASN A 43 3.31 -9.61 -7.99
C ASN A 43 3.52 -8.23 -8.65
N ARG A 44 2.44 -7.42 -8.74
CA ARG A 44 2.47 -6.06 -9.34
C ARG A 44 3.01 -4.99 -8.39
N PHE A 45 3.09 -5.30 -7.09
CA PHE A 45 3.57 -4.37 -6.08
C PHE A 45 5.03 -4.60 -5.79
N GLU A 46 5.83 -3.53 -5.83
CA GLU A 46 7.13 -3.55 -5.18
C GLU A 46 6.93 -3.68 -3.67
N THR A 47 7.58 -4.67 -3.07
CA THR A 47 7.51 -4.95 -1.64
C THR A 47 8.85 -4.68 -0.97
N ASN A 48 8.81 -4.20 0.27
CA ASN A 48 9.99 -4.07 1.14
C ASN A 48 11.11 -3.12 0.67
N SER A 49 10.93 -2.38 -0.43
CA SER A 49 11.85 -1.32 -0.85
C SER A 49 11.56 0.01 -0.17
N THR A 50 12.44 1.01 -0.32
CA THR A 50 12.27 2.33 0.28
C THR A 50 11.01 3.07 -0.17
N ASN A 51 10.56 2.84 -1.41
CA ASN A 51 9.40 3.50 -1.99
C ASN A 51 8.16 2.60 -2.09
N ALA A 52 8.29 1.34 -1.63
CA ALA A 52 7.21 0.37 -1.65
C ALA A 52 5.99 0.87 -0.88
N ARG A 53 4.80 0.48 -1.36
CA ARG A 53 3.54 0.71 -0.64
C ARG A 53 3.14 -0.44 0.25
N ILE A 54 3.81 -1.57 0.09
CA ILE A 54 3.51 -2.80 0.79
C ILE A 54 4.80 -3.27 1.44
N HIS A 55 4.75 -3.47 2.74
CA HIS A 55 5.85 -4.07 3.48
C HIS A 55 5.34 -5.28 4.23
N CYS A 56 6.06 -6.39 4.10
CA CYS A 56 5.89 -7.50 5.02
C CYS A 56 6.65 -7.14 6.29
N VAL A 57 5.99 -7.20 7.43
CA VAL A 57 6.56 -6.95 8.75
C VAL A 57 6.29 -8.17 9.62
N ARG A 58 6.92 -8.24 10.79
CA ARG A 58 6.78 -9.41 11.67
C ARG A 58 5.33 -9.65 12.09
N GLU A 59 4.56 -8.58 12.19
CA GLU A 59 3.17 -8.57 12.62
C GLU A 59 2.17 -8.75 11.45
N GLY A 60 2.64 -8.94 10.20
CA GLY A 60 1.79 -9.17 9.03
C GLY A 60 2.11 -8.25 7.84
N LEU A 61 1.08 -7.81 7.11
CA LEU A 61 1.21 -6.97 5.91
C LEU A 61 0.88 -5.51 6.22
N LEU A 62 1.86 -4.63 6.09
CA LEU A 62 1.71 -3.19 6.27
C LEU A 62 1.41 -2.49 4.94
N LEU A 63 0.24 -1.87 4.87
CA LEU A 63 -0.21 -1.06 3.74
C LEU A 63 0.08 0.43 4.01
N VAL A 64 1.03 1.02 3.30
CA VAL A 64 1.50 2.39 3.52
C VAL A 64 0.40 3.41 3.17
N SER A 65 0.00 4.21 4.16
CA SER A 65 -1.10 5.18 4.04
C SER A 65 -0.60 6.63 4.06
N PRO A 66 -1.15 7.53 3.22
CA PRO A 66 -2.25 7.29 2.26
C PRO A 66 -1.78 6.73 0.90
N GLY A 67 -0.49 6.44 0.75
CA GLY A 67 0.14 6.13 -0.55
C GLY A 67 -0.57 5.05 -1.34
N ILE A 68 -0.80 3.87 -0.76
CA ILE A 68 -1.44 2.74 -1.46
C ILE A 68 -2.86 3.08 -1.94
N PHE A 69 -3.61 3.89 -1.18
CA PHE A 69 -4.97 4.29 -1.55
C PHE A 69 -4.97 5.33 -2.66
N LYS A 70 -3.96 6.20 -2.70
CA LYS A 70 -3.76 7.17 -3.80
C LYS A 70 -3.32 6.49 -5.09
N ASP A 71 -2.59 5.38 -4.98
CA ASP A 71 -2.18 4.59 -6.14
C ASP A 71 -3.38 3.83 -6.74
N PHE A 72 -4.39 3.48 -5.93
CA PHE A 72 -5.66 2.93 -6.40
C PHE A 72 -6.61 3.99 -6.97
N ASP A 73 -6.90 5.05 -6.21
CA ASP A 73 -7.75 6.16 -6.65
C ASP A 73 -7.24 7.47 -6.04
N ARG A 74 -6.56 8.27 -6.87
CA ARG A 74 -5.91 9.50 -6.45
C ARG A 74 -6.87 10.56 -5.94
N GLU A 75 -8.10 10.60 -6.45
CA GLU A 75 -9.07 11.66 -6.15
C GLU A 75 -9.94 11.28 -4.95
N ASN A 76 -10.34 10.00 -4.87
CA ASN A 76 -11.27 9.51 -3.85
C ASN A 76 -10.60 8.64 -2.78
N TRP A 77 -9.27 8.62 -2.69
CA TRP A 77 -8.51 7.78 -1.73
C TRP A 77 -9.04 7.85 -0.28
N GLN A 78 -9.53 9.00 0.17
CA GLN A 78 -10.10 9.14 1.51
C GLN A 78 -11.37 8.30 1.70
N ARG A 79 -12.25 8.28 0.68
CA ARG A 79 -13.47 7.47 0.68
C ARG A 79 -13.10 5.99 0.62
N VAL A 80 -12.16 5.63 -0.25
CA VAL A 80 -11.64 4.26 -0.38
C VAL A 80 -11.11 3.77 0.97
N GLN A 81 -10.17 4.51 1.57
CA GLN A 81 -9.55 4.16 2.84
C GLN A 81 -10.58 4.02 3.97
N LYS A 82 -11.54 4.95 4.05
CA LYS A 82 -12.61 4.89 5.06
C LYS A 82 -13.49 3.67 4.88
N ARG A 83 -13.82 3.29 3.63
CA ARG A 83 -14.64 2.11 3.35
C ARG A 83 -13.86 0.81 3.59
N PHE A 84 -12.59 0.76 3.20
CA PHE A 84 -11.69 -0.36 3.54
C PHE A 84 -11.60 -0.57 5.06
N GLN A 85 -11.39 0.48 5.85
CA GLN A 85 -11.35 0.38 7.31
C GLN A 85 -12.69 -0.10 7.92
N LYS A 86 -13.83 0.11 7.24
CA LYS A 86 -15.12 -0.41 7.69
C LYS A 86 -15.28 -1.92 7.47
N LEU A 87 -14.46 -2.54 6.61
CA LEU A 87 -14.42 -3.98 6.43
C LEU A 87 -13.83 -4.70 7.66
N LYS A 88 -13.11 -3.98 8.53
CA LYS A 88 -12.51 -4.50 9.78
C LYS A 88 -11.58 -5.71 9.59
N VAL A 89 -10.97 -5.82 8.41
CA VAL A 89 -9.96 -6.85 8.10
C VAL A 89 -8.56 -6.46 8.63
N HIS A 90 -8.39 -5.25 9.13
CA HIS A 90 -7.13 -4.73 9.65
C HIS A 90 -7.06 -4.79 11.18
N ARG A 91 -5.83 -4.92 11.70
CA ARG A 91 -5.53 -4.82 13.12
C ARG A 91 -5.57 -3.37 13.59
N LYS A 92 -6.29 -3.10 14.68
CA LYS A 92 -6.24 -1.80 15.37
C LYS A 92 -5.00 -1.68 16.26
N THR A 93 -4.54 -0.46 16.48
CA THR A 93 -3.48 -0.17 17.47
C THR A 93 -4.00 -0.39 18.89
N ALA A 94 -3.09 -0.45 19.87
CA ALA A 94 -3.46 -0.51 21.29
C ALA A 94 -4.31 0.68 21.76
N GLN A 95 -4.25 1.81 21.05
CA GLN A 95 -5.05 3.01 21.31
C GLN A 95 -6.39 3.02 20.56
N GLY A 96 -6.71 1.95 19.82
CA GLY A 96 -7.96 1.82 19.06
C GLY A 96 -7.98 2.54 17.71
N THR A 97 -6.85 3.08 17.26
CA THR A 97 -6.72 3.74 15.93
C THR A 97 -6.41 2.71 14.83
N ASN A 98 -6.58 3.10 13.56
CA ASN A 98 -6.36 2.22 12.41
C ASN A 98 -4.96 2.36 11.77
N ILE A 99 -4.18 3.36 12.19
CA ILE A 99 -2.88 3.69 11.58
C ILE A 99 -1.77 3.32 12.55
N HIS A 100 -0.95 2.35 12.16
CA HIS A 100 0.27 1.95 12.84
C HIS A 100 1.45 2.79 12.35
N ALA A 101 2.36 3.13 13.25
CA ALA A 101 3.61 3.80 12.93
C ALA A 101 4.76 2.81 13.08
N TYR A 102 5.51 2.59 12.00
CA TYR A 102 6.72 1.77 11.98
C TYR A 102 7.94 2.67 11.90
N GLN A 103 8.98 2.32 12.64
CA GLN A 103 10.27 3.00 12.58
C GLN A 103 11.17 2.29 11.58
N VAL A 104 11.88 3.08 10.78
CA VAL A 104 12.91 2.55 9.89
C VAL A 104 14.18 2.30 10.70
N VAL A 105 14.56 1.04 10.85
CA VAL A 105 15.75 0.59 11.59
C VAL A 105 16.99 0.89 10.77
N GLY A 106 17.86 1.75 11.31
CA GLY A 106 19.14 2.09 10.72
C GLY A 106 19.96 3.01 11.61
N LYS A 107 21.28 3.05 11.39
CA LYS A 107 22.28 3.70 12.27
C LYS A 107 22.04 5.20 12.54
N ARG A 108 21.16 5.87 11.78
CA ARG A 108 20.85 7.31 11.89
C ARG A 108 19.38 7.68 11.63
N SER A 109 18.47 6.73 11.44
CA SER A 109 17.12 7.05 10.97
C SER A 109 16.15 7.34 12.13
N LYS A 110 15.56 8.54 12.13
CA LYS A 110 14.32 8.86 12.86
C LYS A 110 13.07 8.73 11.96
N SER A 111 13.24 8.17 10.76
CA SER A 111 12.16 8.07 9.77
C SER A 111 11.08 7.10 10.24
N ARG A 112 9.84 7.44 9.90
CA ARG A 112 8.65 6.65 10.22
C ARG A 112 7.82 6.43 8.97
N ILE A 113 7.25 5.25 8.87
CA ILE A 113 6.26 4.91 7.86
C ILE A 113 4.96 4.63 8.60
N ASN A 114 3.86 5.21 8.09
CA ASN A 114 2.54 5.01 8.65
C ASN A 114 1.73 4.13 7.72
N GLY A 115 0.98 3.17 8.28
CA GLY A 115 0.20 2.26 7.47
C GLY A 115 -0.90 1.55 8.24
N ILE A 116 -1.75 0.84 7.49
CA ILE A 116 -2.76 -0.06 8.03
C ILE A 116 -2.17 -1.46 8.04
N LEU A 117 -2.26 -2.16 9.16
CA LEU A 117 -1.69 -3.50 9.35
C LEU A 117 -2.76 -4.58 9.18
N ILE A 118 -2.49 -5.57 8.34
CA ILE A 118 -3.27 -6.80 8.23
C ILE A 118 -2.46 -7.91 8.92
N GLU A 119 -2.98 -8.47 10.01
CA GLU A 119 -2.25 -9.40 10.87
C GLU A 119 -2.07 -10.78 10.25
N GLU A 120 -3.12 -11.27 9.59
CA GLU A 120 -3.15 -12.60 8.98
C GLU A 120 -3.41 -12.48 7.47
N PRO A 121 -2.44 -11.96 6.69
CA PRO A 121 -2.66 -11.68 5.27
C PRO A 121 -2.98 -12.94 4.46
N GLU A 122 -2.49 -14.11 4.86
CA GLU A 122 -2.77 -15.38 4.15
C GLU A 122 -4.22 -15.83 4.26
N GLN A 123 -4.93 -15.46 5.34
CA GLN A 123 -6.37 -15.74 5.47
C GLN A 123 -7.21 -14.81 4.60
N LEU A 124 -6.71 -13.59 4.35
CA LEU A 124 -7.41 -12.58 3.57
C LEU A 124 -7.10 -12.67 2.08
N PHE A 125 -5.89 -13.08 1.71
CA PHE A 125 -5.37 -13.08 0.35
C PHE A 125 -4.96 -14.50 -0.07
N GLU A 126 -5.95 -15.31 -0.42
CA GLU A 126 -5.73 -16.69 -0.86
C GLU A 126 -4.79 -16.76 -2.07
N GLY A 127 -3.79 -17.66 -2.00
CA GLY A 127 -2.85 -17.90 -3.10
C GLY A 127 -1.81 -16.79 -3.32
N VAL A 128 -1.65 -15.88 -2.35
CA VAL A 128 -0.56 -14.89 -2.36
C VAL A 128 0.66 -15.47 -1.63
N LEU A 129 1.83 -15.30 -2.25
CA LEU A 129 3.13 -15.58 -1.62
C LEU A 129 3.77 -14.25 -1.22
N LEU A 130 3.99 -14.04 0.07
CA LEU A 130 4.63 -12.84 0.60
C LEU A 130 6.15 -13.08 0.80
N PRO A 131 7.00 -12.05 0.59
CA PRO A 131 8.42 -12.15 0.89
C PRO A 131 8.67 -12.20 2.41
N GLU A 132 9.91 -12.54 2.77
CA GLU A 132 10.38 -12.47 4.16
C GLU A 132 10.14 -11.07 4.78
N PRO A 133 9.89 -10.99 6.11
CA PRO A 133 9.67 -9.73 6.80
C PRO A 133 10.83 -8.74 6.59
N ASN A 134 10.48 -7.47 6.38
CA ASN A 134 11.44 -6.39 6.18
C ASN A 134 12.30 -6.17 7.44
N PRO A 135 13.61 -6.44 7.40
CA PRO A 135 14.47 -6.31 8.57
C PRO A 135 14.71 -4.84 8.97
N HIS A 136 14.34 -3.90 8.10
CA HIS A 136 14.49 -2.47 8.32
C HIS A 136 13.24 -1.80 8.88
N LEU A 137 12.17 -2.54 9.20
CA LEU A 137 10.98 -1.98 9.83
C LEU A 137 10.69 -2.68 11.16
N ALA A 138 10.44 -1.86 12.17
CA ALA A 138 10.00 -2.31 13.49
C ALA A 138 8.81 -1.47 13.94
N LEU A 139 7.86 -2.09 14.63
CA LEU A 139 6.70 -1.38 15.19
C LEU A 139 7.21 -0.29 16.16
N GLY A 140 6.82 0.96 15.89
CA GLY A 140 7.24 2.08 16.72
C GLY A 140 6.61 1.96 18.10
N GLN A 141 7.42 1.95 19.16
CA GLN A 141 6.91 1.96 20.52
C GLN A 141 6.06 3.22 20.73
N THR A 142 4.74 3.05 20.82
CA THR A 142 3.86 4.08 21.39
C THR A 142 4.17 4.10 22.88
N GLY A 143 4.81 5.16 23.37
CA GLY A 143 5.32 5.24 24.72
C GLY A 143 4.32 4.74 25.77
N THR A 144 4.57 3.55 26.30
CA THR A 144 4.12 3.18 27.62
C THR A 144 5.04 3.92 28.58
N SER A 145 4.64 5.12 29.00
CA SER A 145 5.15 5.64 30.28
C SER A 145 4.76 4.60 31.33
N LYS A 146 5.73 3.80 31.77
CA LYS A 146 5.67 3.22 33.10
C LYS A 146 5.70 4.42 34.06
N MET A 147 4.61 4.63 34.78
CA MET A 147 4.66 5.36 36.04
C MET A 147 5.37 4.43 37.01
N ASP A 148 6.61 4.76 37.35
CA ASP A 148 7.21 4.39 38.65
C ASP A 148 6.61 5.29 39.74
#